data_AF-A0A7Y3TRZ2-F1
#
_entry.id   AF-A0A7Y3TRZ2-F1
#
_cell.length_a   1.000
_cell.length_b   1.000
_cell.length_c   1.000
_cell.angle_alpha   90.00
_cell.angle_beta   90.00
_cell.angle_gamma   90.00
#
_symmetry.space_group_name_H-M   'P 1'
#
loop_
_entity.id
_entity.type
_entity.pdbx_description
1 polymer ?
#
loop_
_entity_poly.entity_id
_entity_poly.type
_entity_poly.pdbx_seq_one_letter_code
_entity_poly.pdbx_strand_id
1 'polypeptide(L)'
;MTSVEASNLGNVIQLATLGIVIAEEEDILAPEESSDKTQLQWKKIGKIFSDLRSGADVSVSASLQANSELASTGIQFLGNGFILNRKEALEMGLGQTAGVLAINNNVIKEYRNGKDLMGKSRDVFVIDFDDFSEEKASQYLEPFQRVLETVKPEREVHRDKQRRDKWWRFGRSNRKMRTSIENLDRYIATTQTSKHRIFQFLASRIVPDQKLVVIALNDPYFLGILSSSIHVMWATEAGGWLGVGNDPVYNHSRCFDPFPFPDRTPEQEQKIRGLGERLDAHRKRVQAQHPEVTITGMYNLLEKLRKGEAFSESDRAYNDKALVSTLKQIHDELDVAVFEAYGWQPDLSDEEILERLVKLNAERAEEERNGIIRWLRPEYQAPNEVRTQQVLEGIVAEETVIAPVEQKPFPKQPKEQLAAIRDLLRTSGGEWTVLQIAAQFKGGGRYKGAIAENLERLEWFGVLLCREDGHTKRWQFADSSAQAA
;
A
#
# COMPACT_ATOMS: atom_id res chain seq x y z
N MET A 1 7.42 47.63 -4.46
CA MET A 1 8.55 48.07 -5.31
C MET A 1 9.79 47.37 -4.83
N THR A 2 10.18 46.29 -5.50
CA THR A 2 11.42 45.55 -5.24
C THR A 2 12.43 45.94 -6.32
N SER A 3 13.39 46.79 -5.96
CA SER A 3 14.54 47.09 -6.81
C SER A 3 15.63 46.05 -6.54
N VAL A 4 15.96 45.25 -7.55
CA VAL A 4 17.16 44.40 -7.56
C VAL A 4 18.16 45.09 -8.49
N GLU A 5 19.20 45.69 -7.91
CA GLU A 5 20.39 46.09 -8.66
C GLU A 5 21.21 44.82 -8.94
N ALA A 6 21.26 44.41 -10.21
CA ALA A 6 22.15 43.36 -10.66
C ALA A 6 23.58 43.91 -10.75
N SER A 7 24.43 43.51 -9.80
CA SER A 7 25.88 43.63 -9.93
C SER A 7 26.51 42.24 -10.08
N ASN A 8 27.22 42.09 -11.20
CA ASN A 8 27.78 40.87 -11.73
C ASN A 8 29.15 40.60 -11.05
N LEU A 9 29.22 39.62 -10.15
CA LEU A 9 30.46 39.12 -9.55
C LEU A 9 30.40 37.58 -9.44
N GLY A 10 31.44 36.92 -9.94
CA GLY A 10 31.47 35.50 -10.31
C GLY A 10 31.03 34.51 -9.23
N ASN A 11 30.43 33.39 -9.67
CA ASN A 11 29.97 32.21 -8.92
C ASN A 11 30.33 32.15 -7.42
N VAL A 12 29.77 33.07 -6.64
CA VAL A 12 29.58 32.87 -5.22
C VAL A 12 28.32 32.04 -5.13
N ILE A 13 28.41 30.77 -4.75
CA ILE A 13 27.23 30.00 -4.37
C ILE A 13 26.66 30.73 -3.16
N GLN A 14 25.67 31.59 -3.39
CA GLN A 14 24.89 32.19 -2.31
C GLN A 14 24.10 31.05 -1.68
N LEU A 15 24.62 30.54 -0.56
CA LEU A 15 23.89 29.63 0.30
C LEU A 15 22.58 30.31 0.71
N ALA A 16 21.46 29.63 0.47
CA ALA A 16 20.18 30.10 0.95
C ALA A 16 20.19 30.16 2.48
N THR A 17 19.37 31.03 3.07
CA THR A 17 19.25 31.13 4.52
C THR A 17 17.82 30.80 4.90
N LEU A 18 17.63 29.81 5.77
CA LEU A 18 16.32 29.43 6.29
C LEU A 18 16.19 30.00 7.71
N GLY A 19 15.11 30.74 7.94
CA GLY A 19 14.71 31.19 9.27
C GLY A 19 13.73 30.19 9.87
N ILE A 20 14.09 29.57 11.00
CA ILE A 20 13.22 28.64 11.74
C ILE A 20 12.67 29.40 12.95
N VAL A 21 11.35 29.42 13.12
CA VAL A 21 10.70 29.97 14.31
C VAL A 21 10.97 29.04 15.49
N ILE A 22 11.68 29.53 16.50
CA ILE A 22 12.04 28.77 17.71
C ILE A 22 11.17 29.14 18.91
N ALA A 23 10.47 30.27 18.87
CA ALA A 23 9.47 30.67 19.86
C ALA A 23 8.49 31.68 19.25
N GLU A 24 7.22 31.55 19.63
CA GLU A 24 6.13 32.48 19.34
C GLU A 24 5.29 32.63 20.63
N GLU A 25 5.14 33.84 21.16
CA GLU A 25 4.25 34.09 22.32
C GLU A 25 2.80 34.12 21.81
N GLU A 26 1.99 33.10 22.17
CA GLU A 26 0.60 32.93 21.68
C GLU A 26 -0.41 33.95 22.23
N ASP A 27 0.00 34.88 23.10
CA ASP A 27 -0.92 35.73 23.88
C ASP A 27 -0.93 37.19 23.40
N ILE A 28 -1.27 37.44 22.12
CA ILE A 28 -1.46 38.83 21.62
C ILE A 28 -2.65 38.93 20.64
N LEU A 29 -3.50 39.94 20.88
CA LEU A 29 -4.75 40.24 20.17
C LEU A 29 -4.58 40.97 18.82
N ALA A 30 -3.38 41.08 18.24
CA ALA A 30 -3.16 41.72 16.94
C ALA A 30 -1.94 41.16 16.17
N PRO A 31 -2.08 40.79 14.86
CA PRO A 31 -1.00 40.21 14.06
C PRO A 31 0.23 41.10 13.85
N GLU A 32 0.07 42.41 13.92
CA GLU A 32 1.15 43.38 13.64
C GLU A 32 2.17 43.48 14.80
N GLU A 33 1.77 43.16 16.04
CA GLU A 33 2.63 43.16 17.23
C GLU A 33 3.36 41.82 17.47
N SER A 34 3.02 40.77 16.73
CA SER A 34 3.63 39.42 16.86
C SER A 34 5.03 39.31 16.23
N SER A 35 5.29 40.10 15.17
CA SER A 35 6.54 39.96 14.40
C SER A 35 7.81 40.31 15.19
N ASP A 36 7.71 41.26 16.14
CA ASP A 36 8.85 41.69 16.98
C ASP A 36 9.21 40.69 18.08
N LYS A 37 8.34 39.71 18.35
CA LYS A 37 8.54 38.68 19.38
C LYS A 37 8.74 37.27 18.83
N THR A 38 8.72 37.11 17.51
CA THR A 38 9.03 35.85 16.84
C THR A 38 10.54 35.64 16.85
N GLN A 39 11.02 34.67 17.63
CA GLN A 39 12.44 34.35 17.65
C GLN A 39 12.78 33.45 16.46
N LEU A 40 13.68 33.92 15.60
CA LEU A 40 14.15 33.19 14.41
C LEU A 40 15.59 32.71 14.61
N GLN A 41 15.80 31.42 14.42
CA GLN A 41 17.13 30.86 14.24
C GLN A 41 17.44 30.77 12.75
N TRP A 42 18.53 31.40 12.33
CA TRP A 42 18.96 31.39 10.94
C TRP A 42 19.97 30.28 10.69
N LYS A 43 19.68 29.39 9.73
CA LYS A 43 20.58 28.34 9.26
C LYS A 43 20.97 28.62 7.81
N LYS A 44 22.26 28.61 7.51
CA LYS A 44 22.74 28.57 6.12
C LYS A 44 22.52 27.18 5.56
N ILE A 45 21.90 27.11 4.39
CA ILE A 45 21.51 25.87 3.73
C ILE A 45 21.91 25.92 2.25
N GLY A 46 22.16 24.75 1.66
CA GLY A 46 22.58 24.66 0.26
C GLY A 46 21.49 25.10 -0.72
N LYS A 47 20.27 24.59 -0.53
CA LYS A 47 19.13 24.82 -1.43
C LYS A 47 17.81 24.75 -0.65
N ILE A 48 16.83 25.55 -1.07
CA ILE A 48 15.43 25.42 -0.69
C ILE A 48 14.69 24.77 -1.85
N PHE A 49 13.92 23.71 -1.58
CA PHE A 49 13.14 22.99 -2.58
C PHE A 49 11.75 23.62 -2.79
N SER A 50 11.00 23.15 -3.78
CA SER A 50 9.68 23.72 -4.12
C SER A 50 8.62 23.56 -3.03
N ASP A 51 8.85 22.66 -2.08
CA ASP A 51 8.03 22.47 -0.87
C ASP A 51 8.48 23.37 0.29
N LEU A 52 9.41 24.30 0.04
CA LEU A 52 10.00 25.25 0.98
C LEU A 52 10.87 24.60 2.08
N ARG A 53 11.29 23.34 1.89
CA ARG A 53 12.19 22.63 2.80
C ARG A 53 13.63 22.66 2.31
N SER A 54 14.54 22.21 3.16
CA SER A 54 15.97 22.08 2.87
C SER A 54 16.51 20.79 3.46
N GLY A 55 17.54 20.19 2.87
CA GLY A 55 18.13 18.91 3.27
C GLY A 55 18.00 17.88 2.15
N ALA A 56 17.50 16.67 2.44
CA ALA A 56 17.18 15.69 1.40
C ALA A 56 15.92 16.10 0.62
N ASP A 57 16.02 16.22 -0.71
CA ASP A 57 14.87 16.52 -1.57
C ASP A 57 14.02 15.26 -1.79
N VAL A 58 13.14 14.94 -0.84
CA VAL A 58 12.23 13.78 -0.98
C VAL A 58 11.26 13.94 -2.15
N SER A 59 11.03 15.16 -2.63
CA SER A 59 10.05 15.45 -3.69
C SER A 59 10.46 14.94 -5.07
N VAL A 60 11.74 14.66 -5.28
CA VAL A 60 12.30 14.10 -6.53
C VAL A 60 12.15 12.58 -6.62
N SER A 61 11.73 11.92 -5.54
CA SER A 61 11.64 10.46 -5.49
C SER A 61 10.55 9.95 -6.44
N ALA A 62 10.90 8.98 -7.29
CA ALA A 62 10.00 8.41 -8.27
C ALA A 62 9.09 7.35 -7.63
N SER A 63 7.83 7.27 -8.06
CA SER A 63 6.99 6.13 -7.73
C SER A 63 7.59 4.84 -8.32
N LEU A 64 7.72 3.81 -7.51
CA LEU A 64 8.30 2.53 -7.88
C LEU A 64 7.20 1.57 -8.36
N GLN A 65 7.45 0.86 -9.46
CA GLN A 65 6.59 -0.21 -9.96
C GLN A 65 6.40 -1.29 -8.90
N ALA A 66 7.47 -1.64 -8.17
CA ALA A 66 7.42 -2.59 -7.06
C ALA A 66 6.27 -2.33 -6.08
N ASN A 67 5.92 -1.06 -5.84
CA ASN A 67 4.91 -0.63 -4.88
C ASN A 67 3.55 -0.35 -5.55
N SER A 68 3.52 -0.28 -6.88
CA SER A 68 2.33 0.09 -7.65
C SER A 68 1.15 -0.84 -7.40
N GLU A 69 -0.05 -0.28 -7.45
CA GLU A 69 -1.33 -0.99 -7.28
C GLU A 69 -1.62 -1.59 -5.89
N LEU A 70 -0.67 -1.53 -4.96
CA LEU A 70 -0.85 -2.08 -3.62
C LEU A 70 -1.51 -1.11 -2.64
N ALA A 71 -1.29 0.20 -2.81
CA ALA A 71 -1.88 1.20 -1.93
C ALA A 71 -3.05 1.95 -2.58
N SER A 72 -4.09 2.22 -1.79
CA SER A 72 -5.27 2.99 -2.21
C SER A 72 -6.03 3.54 -1.01
N THR A 73 -6.90 4.52 -1.21
CA THR A 73 -7.85 4.94 -0.16
C THR A 73 -8.97 3.90 0.02
N GLY A 74 -9.75 3.99 1.09
CA GLY A 74 -10.98 3.21 1.22
C GLY A 74 -12.12 3.69 0.33
N ILE A 75 -13.35 3.35 0.71
CA ILE A 75 -14.57 3.68 -0.05
C ILE A 75 -15.27 4.94 0.46
N GLN A 76 -16.13 5.53 -0.37
CA GLN A 76 -16.88 6.74 -0.03
C GLN A 76 -18.38 6.53 -0.26
N PHE A 77 -19.18 6.44 0.82
CA PHE A 77 -20.63 6.22 0.72
C PHE A 77 -21.38 7.46 0.21
N LEU A 78 -21.07 8.64 0.78
CA LEU A 78 -21.83 9.89 0.63
C LEU A 78 -23.30 9.74 1.08
N GLY A 79 -23.52 9.94 2.38
CA GLY A 79 -24.80 9.75 3.06
C GLY A 79 -24.70 8.67 4.14
N ASN A 80 -25.33 8.89 5.30
CA ASN A 80 -25.23 7.98 6.46
C ASN A 80 -26.23 6.81 6.39
N GLY A 81 -27.18 6.82 5.44
CA GLY A 81 -28.24 5.79 5.33
C GLY A 81 -27.74 4.36 5.08
N PHE A 82 -26.50 4.20 4.63
CA PHE A 82 -25.85 2.88 4.47
C PHE A 82 -25.34 2.27 5.78
N ILE A 83 -25.18 3.08 6.84
CA ILE A 83 -24.55 2.64 8.09
C ILE A 83 -25.62 2.02 8.99
N LEU A 84 -25.27 0.87 9.56
CA LEU A 84 -26.07 0.13 10.53
C LEU A 84 -25.29 0.02 11.85
N ASN A 85 -25.99 0.11 12.97
CA ASN A 85 -25.46 -0.38 14.24
C ASN A 85 -25.57 -1.91 14.31
N ARG A 86 -24.91 -2.55 15.29
CA ARG A 86 -24.95 -4.01 15.45
C ARG A 86 -26.37 -4.58 15.54
N LYS A 87 -27.28 -3.93 16.27
CA LYS A 87 -28.65 -4.43 16.45
C LYS A 87 -29.38 -4.45 15.11
N GLU A 88 -29.36 -3.34 14.36
CA GLU A 88 -29.95 -3.24 13.03
C GLU A 88 -29.34 -4.30 12.08
N ALA A 89 -28.02 -4.49 12.12
CA ALA A 89 -27.35 -5.46 11.27
C ALA A 89 -27.79 -6.91 11.57
N LEU A 90 -27.92 -7.28 12.86
CA LEU A 90 -28.39 -8.62 13.27
C LEU A 90 -29.85 -8.87 12.88
N GLU A 91 -30.72 -7.87 13.08
CA GLU A 91 -32.12 -7.92 12.68
C GLU A 91 -32.24 -8.13 11.16
N MET A 92 -31.37 -7.49 10.37
CA MET A 92 -31.34 -7.61 8.90
C MET A 92 -30.68 -8.86 8.34
N GLY A 93 -30.12 -9.73 9.18
CA GLY A 93 -29.57 -11.03 8.74
C GLY A 93 -28.05 -11.20 8.88
N LEU A 94 -27.33 -10.28 9.53
CA LEU A 94 -25.91 -10.47 9.84
C LEU A 94 -25.69 -11.78 10.61
N GLY A 95 -24.78 -12.62 10.11
CA GLY A 95 -24.42 -13.91 10.71
C GLY A 95 -25.42 -15.04 10.46
N GLN A 96 -26.53 -14.78 9.75
CA GLN A 96 -27.48 -15.83 9.39
C GLN A 96 -26.98 -16.64 8.18
N THR A 97 -27.03 -17.97 8.30
CA THR A 97 -26.57 -18.91 7.26
C THR A 97 -27.70 -19.73 6.64
N ALA A 98 -28.92 -19.65 7.19
CA ALA A 98 -30.12 -20.32 6.70
C ALA A 98 -31.36 -19.44 6.90
N GLY A 99 -32.41 -19.70 6.11
CA GLY A 99 -33.65 -18.92 6.14
C GLY A 99 -33.67 -17.74 5.17
N VAL A 100 -34.77 -16.98 5.19
CA VAL A 100 -35.06 -15.92 4.19
C VAL A 100 -34.06 -14.77 4.26
N LEU A 101 -33.54 -14.45 5.46
CA LEU A 101 -32.60 -13.35 5.66
C LEU A 101 -31.13 -13.74 5.44
N ALA A 102 -30.82 -15.03 5.26
CA ALA A 102 -29.43 -15.49 5.09
C ALA A 102 -28.76 -14.86 3.86
N ILE A 103 -29.52 -14.52 2.82
CA ILE A 103 -29.00 -13.84 1.65
C ILE A 103 -28.44 -12.45 2.01
N ASN A 104 -29.05 -11.73 2.96
CA ASN A 104 -28.65 -10.38 3.36
C ASN A 104 -27.27 -10.33 4.02
N ASN A 105 -26.83 -11.43 4.65
CA ASN A 105 -25.49 -11.53 5.22
C ASN A 105 -24.38 -11.24 4.18
N ASN A 106 -24.65 -11.47 2.88
CA ASN A 106 -23.68 -11.22 1.82
C ASN A 106 -23.43 -9.73 1.55
N VAL A 107 -24.37 -8.85 1.90
CA VAL A 107 -24.28 -7.39 1.64
C VAL A 107 -24.09 -6.58 2.93
N ILE A 108 -24.17 -7.19 4.11
CA ILE A 108 -23.88 -6.52 5.38
C ILE A 108 -22.42 -6.76 5.75
N LYS A 109 -21.61 -5.71 5.75
CA LYS A 109 -20.16 -5.78 6.00
C LYS A 109 -19.75 -4.99 7.23
N GLU A 110 -18.75 -5.48 7.96
CA GLU A 110 -18.12 -4.70 9.04
C GLU A 110 -17.52 -3.42 8.46
N TYR A 111 -17.64 -2.29 9.16
CA TYR A 111 -17.12 -1.01 8.69
C TYR A 111 -16.17 -0.38 9.72
N ARG A 112 -15.07 0.20 9.23
CA ARG A 112 -14.11 0.93 10.07
C ARG A 112 -13.71 2.24 9.41
N ASN A 113 -13.72 3.31 10.21
CA ASN A 113 -13.07 4.57 9.86
C ASN A 113 -11.84 4.83 10.76
N GLY A 114 -11.23 6.01 10.63
CA GLY A 114 -10.05 6.37 11.42
C GLY A 114 -10.29 6.38 12.94
N LYS A 115 -11.50 6.75 13.41
CA LYS A 115 -11.83 6.70 14.84
C LYS A 115 -11.89 5.26 15.34
N ASP A 116 -12.45 4.35 14.54
CA ASP A 116 -12.53 2.93 14.89
C ASP A 116 -11.16 2.25 14.84
N LEU A 117 -10.26 2.70 13.95
CA LEU A 117 -8.91 2.16 13.82
C LEU A 117 -8.02 2.59 14.99
N MET A 118 -8.07 3.86 15.37
CA MET A 118 -7.19 4.45 16.39
C MET A 118 -7.74 4.34 17.82
N GLY A 119 -9.06 4.13 17.96
CA GLY A 119 -9.78 4.16 19.23
C GLY A 119 -10.54 2.87 19.51
N LYS A 120 -11.62 3.00 20.28
CA LYS A 120 -12.61 1.94 20.46
C LYS A 120 -13.49 1.87 19.22
N SER A 121 -13.61 0.69 18.63
CA SER A 121 -14.53 0.47 17.51
C SER A 121 -15.96 0.82 17.92
N ARG A 122 -16.65 1.58 17.06
CA ARG A 122 -18.09 1.86 17.20
C ARG A 122 -18.97 0.66 16.90
N ASP A 123 -18.38 -0.42 16.38
CA ASP A 123 -19.08 -1.66 16.11
C ASP A 123 -20.25 -1.51 15.13
N VAL A 124 -19.95 -0.78 14.04
CA VAL A 124 -20.89 -0.45 12.96
C VAL A 124 -20.63 -1.29 11.72
N PHE A 125 -21.68 -1.41 10.91
CA PHE A 125 -21.75 -2.17 9.68
C PHE A 125 -22.25 -1.28 8.54
N VAL A 126 -22.07 -1.73 7.31
CA VAL A 126 -22.54 -1.05 6.11
C VAL A 126 -23.24 -2.01 5.17
N ILE A 127 -24.25 -1.50 4.47
CA ILE A 127 -24.91 -2.20 3.36
C ILE A 127 -24.09 -1.95 2.10
N ASP A 128 -23.35 -2.95 1.63
CA ASP A 128 -22.50 -2.91 0.45
C ASP A 128 -23.06 -3.78 -0.68
N PHE A 129 -23.68 -3.13 -1.65
CA PHE A 129 -24.14 -3.76 -2.89
C PHE A 129 -23.06 -3.79 -3.99
N ASP A 130 -21.84 -3.31 -3.70
CA ASP A 130 -20.73 -3.21 -4.65
C ASP A 130 -21.15 -2.62 -6.01
N ASP A 131 -21.08 -3.42 -7.08
CA ASP A 131 -21.41 -3.06 -8.45
C ASP A 131 -22.74 -3.64 -8.95
N PHE A 132 -23.58 -4.16 -8.03
CA PHE A 132 -24.85 -4.79 -8.37
C PHE A 132 -25.77 -3.85 -9.16
N SER A 133 -26.50 -4.40 -10.14
CA SER A 133 -27.63 -3.72 -10.76
C SER A 133 -28.74 -3.48 -9.72
N GLU A 134 -29.69 -2.60 -10.02
CA GLU A 134 -30.82 -2.34 -9.11
C GLU A 134 -31.63 -3.62 -8.88
N GLU A 135 -31.85 -4.40 -9.93
CA GLU A 135 -32.60 -5.64 -9.93
C GLU A 135 -31.93 -6.72 -9.08
N LYS A 136 -30.59 -6.74 -9.03
CA LYS A 136 -29.86 -7.65 -8.14
C LYS A 136 -29.87 -7.13 -6.69
N ALA A 137 -29.69 -5.83 -6.50
CA ALA A 137 -29.73 -5.23 -5.16
C ALA A 137 -31.11 -5.39 -4.51
N SER A 138 -32.20 -5.31 -5.28
CA SER A 138 -33.57 -5.46 -4.79
C SER A 138 -33.93 -6.87 -4.31
N GLN A 139 -33.10 -7.88 -4.60
CA GLN A 139 -33.25 -9.24 -4.05
C GLN A 139 -32.92 -9.29 -2.55
N TYR A 140 -32.15 -8.33 -2.05
CA TYR A 140 -31.80 -8.18 -0.64
C TYR A 140 -32.81 -7.27 0.04
N LEU A 141 -34.02 -7.79 0.28
CA LEU A 141 -35.22 -7.00 0.58
C LEU A 141 -35.02 -5.96 1.69
N GLU A 142 -34.58 -6.37 2.88
CA GLU A 142 -34.42 -5.44 4.01
C GLU A 142 -33.28 -4.43 3.82
N PRO A 143 -32.05 -4.84 3.42
CA PRO A 143 -31.00 -3.88 3.06
C PRO A 143 -31.41 -2.90 1.96
N PHE A 144 -32.10 -3.38 0.93
CA PHE A 144 -32.53 -2.53 -0.18
C PHE A 144 -33.59 -1.52 0.26
N GLN A 145 -34.58 -1.98 1.04
CA GLN A 145 -35.61 -1.11 1.61
C GLN A 145 -35.00 -0.02 2.51
N ARG A 146 -34.02 -0.37 3.35
CA ARG A 146 -33.30 0.60 4.19
C ARG A 146 -32.66 1.70 3.35
N VAL A 147 -31.94 1.34 2.30
CA VAL A 147 -31.26 2.32 1.42
C VAL A 147 -32.29 3.10 0.59
N LEU A 148 -33.40 2.48 0.19
CA LEU A 148 -34.50 3.14 -0.51
C LEU A 148 -35.13 4.25 0.34
N GLU A 149 -35.35 4.02 1.63
CA GLU A 149 -35.97 4.99 2.54
C GLU A 149 -35.00 6.08 3.00
N THR A 150 -33.72 5.74 3.19
CA THR A 150 -32.75 6.64 3.83
C THR A 150 -31.77 7.32 2.89
N VAL A 151 -31.50 6.74 1.72
CA VAL A 151 -30.48 7.26 0.78
C VAL A 151 -31.10 7.82 -0.50
N LYS A 152 -32.11 7.15 -1.07
CA LYS A 152 -32.73 7.61 -2.32
C LYS A 152 -33.26 9.04 -2.24
N PRO A 153 -34.00 9.46 -1.19
CA PRO A 153 -34.54 10.83 -1.13
C PRO A 153 -33.44 11.90 -1.12
N GLU A 154 -32.33 11.66 -0.41
CA GLU A 154 -31.17 12.56 -0.39
C GLU A 154 -30.47 12.63 -1.75
N ARG A 155 -30.40 11.49 -2.46
CA ARG A 155 -29.68 11.40 -3.74
C ARG A 155 -30.48 11.91 -4.91
N GLU A 156 -31.80 11.78 -4.94
CA GLU A 156 -32.67 12.24 -6.04
C GLU A 156 -32.49 13.73 -6.35
N VAL A 157 -32.25 14.56 -5.33
CA VAL A 157 -32.01 16.00 -5.50
C VAL A 157 -30.54 16.37 -5.74
N HIS A 158 -29.64 15.38 -5.73
CA HIS A 158 -28.21 15.61 -5.86
C HIS A 158 -27.83 15.95 -7.32
N ARG A 159 -26.93 16.93 -7.52
CA ARG A 159 -26.54 17.43 -8.87
C ARG A 159 -25.90 16.39 -9.80
N ASP A 160 -25.19 15.42 -9.23
CA ASP A 160 -24.51 14.33 -9.95
C ASP A 160 -25.51 13.27 -10.43
N LYS A 161 -25.61 13.09 -11.76
CA LYS A 161 -26.52 12.12 -12.40
C LYS A 161 -26.23 10.69 -11.99
N GLN A 162 -24.96 10.29 -11.88
CA GLN A 162 -24.61 8.92 -11.52
C GLN A 162 -25.10 8.57 -10.12
N ARG A 163 -25.07 9.53 -9.19
CA ARG A 163 -25.56 9.32 -7.81
C ARG A 163 -27.08 9.25 -7.74
N ARG A 164 -27.79 10.00 -8.58
CA ARG A 164 -29.25 9.91 -8.73
C ARG A 164 -29.65 8.54 -9.30
N ASP A 165 -29.05 8.18 -10.43
CA ASP A 165 -29.44 7.00 -11.21
C ASP A 165 -28.96 5.69 -10.56
N LYS A 166 -27.90 5.73 -9.73
CA LYS A 166 -27.35 4.58 -9.00
C LYS A 166 -27.36 4.83 -7.50
N TRP A 167 -28.50 5.29 -6.99
CA TRP A 167 -28.67 5.73 -5.60
C TRP A 167 -28.36 4.63 -4.57
N TRP A 168 -28.50 3.35 -4.92
CA TRP A 168 -28.18 2.23 -4.03
C TRP A 168 -26.68 1.91 -3.93
N ARG A 169 -25.83 2.44 -4.82
CA ARG A 169 -24.38 2.16 -4.80
C ARG A 169 -23.62 3.17 -3.96
N PHE A 170 -22.39 2.89 -3.56
CA PHE A 170 -21.55 3.91 -2.93
C PHE A 170 -21.14 5.01 -3.90
N GLY A 171 -20.98 6.23 -3.39
CA GLY A 171 -20.52 7.38 -4.17
C GLY A 171 -19.17 7.13 -4.85
N ARG A 172 -18.25 6.42 -4.19
CA ARG A 172 -17.05 5.81 -4.78
C ARG A 172 -16.83 4.41 -4.20
N SER A 173 -17.01 3.40 -5.04
CA SER A 173 -16.82 1.99 -4.73
C SER A 173 -15.35 1.55 -4.66
N ASN A 174 -14.45 2.32 -5.28
CA ASN A 174 -13.01 2.09 -5.29
C ASN A 174 -12.62 0.65 -5.70
N ARG A 175 -12.92 0.30 -6.95
CA ARG A 175 -12.66 -1.04 -7.51
C ARG A 175 -11.19 -1.46 -7.42
N LYS A 176 -10.24 -0.53 -7.64
CA LYS A 176 -8.81 -0.79 -7.50
C LYS A 176 -8.47 -1.33 -6.11
N MET A 177 -9.02 -0.73 -5.06
CA MET A 177 -8.85 -1.21 -3.68
C MET A 177 -9.46 -2.59 -3.47
N ARG A 178 -10.70 -2.82 -3.95
CA ARG A 178 -11.37 -4.11 -3.79
C ARG A 178 -10.61 -5.25 -4.46
N THR A 179 -10.18 -5.04 -5.71
CA THR A 179 -9.40 -6.02 -6.47
C THR A 179 -8.05 -6.31 -5.81
N SER A 180 -7.40 -5.31 -5.22
CA SER A 180 -6.11 -5.55 -4.56
C SER A 180 -6.20 -6.42 -3.30
N ILE A 181 -7.35 -6.44 -2.60
CA ILE A 181 -7.53 -7.22 -1.36
C ILE A 181 -8.35 -8.51 -1.51
N GLU A 182 -8.89 -8.82 -2.70
CA GLU A 182 -9.88 -9.89 -2.92
C GLU A 182 -9.42 -11.29 -2.44
N ASN A 183 -8.14 -11.61 -2.65
CA ASN A 183 -7.55 -12.90 -2.27
C ASN A 183 -6.71 -12.84 -0.99
N LEU A 184 -6.98 -11.87 -0.11
CA LEU A 184 -6.29 -11.71 1.17
C LEU A 184 -7.25 -12.00 2.33
N ASP A 185 -6.75 -12.61 3.40
CA ASP A 185 -7.52 -12.73 4.66
C ASP A 185 -7.46 -11.43 5.49
N ARG A 186 -6.39 -10.66 5.30
CA ARG A 186 -6.10 -9.40 5.98
C ARG A 186 -5.26 -8.48 5.12
N TYR A 187 -5.36 -7.18 5.36
CA TYR A 187 -4.56 -6.15 4.70
C TYR A 187 -4.07 -5.12 5.74
N ILE A 188 -3.03 -4.38 5.41
CA ILE A 188 -2.50 -3.31 6.27
C ILE A 188 -3.34 -2.03 6.06
N ALA A 189 -3.70 -1.37 7.15
CA ALA A 189 -4.39 -0.09 7.11
C ALA A 189 -3.68 0.96 7.96
N THR A 190 -3.72 2.20 7.50
CA THR A 190 -3.35 3.40 8.28
C THR A 190 -4.38 4.50 8.07
N THR A 191 -4.56 5.38 9.05
CA THR A 191 -5.40 6.57 8.87
C THR A 191 -4.74 7.56 7.92
N GLN A 192 -5.50 8.37 7.19
CA GLN A 192 -4.88 9.39 6.34
C GLN A 192 -4.21 10.47 7.21
N THR A 193 -4.95 11.07 8.15
CA THR A 193 -4.45 12.13 9.04
C THR A 193 -4.35 11.61 10.47
N SER A 194 -3.17 11.70 11.09
CA SER A 194 -2.98 11.36 12.50
C SER A 194 -1.67 11.92 13.07
N LYS A 195 -1.73 12.41 14.30
CA LYS A 195 -0.55 12.73 15.13
C LYS A 195 0.46 11.59 15.18
N HIS A 196 0.01 10.34 15.32
CA HIS A 196 0.86 9.16 15.40
C HIS A 196 0.68 8.29 14.15
N ARG A 197 1.76 8.04 13.43
CA ARG A 197 1.72 7.23 12.21
C ARG A 197 1.71 5.74 12.52
N ILE A 198 0.52 5.14 12.53
CA ILE A 198 0.35 3.72 12.89
C ILE A 198 -0.16 2.91 11.70
N PHE A 199 0.42 1.71 11.55
CA PHE A 199 -0.04 0.68 10.63
C PHE A 199 -0.51 -0.54 11.42
N GLN A 200 -1.57 -1.20 10.98
CA GLN A 200 -2.10 -2.42 11.60
C GLN A 200 -2.86 -3.27 10.60
N PHE A 201 -3.04 -4.56 10.89
CA PHE A 201 -3.86 -5.42 10.05
C PHE A 201 -5.37 -5.26 10.31
N LEU A 202 -6.15 -5.11 9.25
CA LEU A 202 -7.60 -5.31 9.23
C LEU A 202 -7.95 -6.60 8.49
N ALA A 203 -8.99 -7.30 8.93
CA ALA A 203 -9.52 -8.45 8.19
C ALA A 203 -10.13 -7.99 6.85
N SER A 204 -9.99 -8.77 5.78
CA SER A 204 -10.48 -8.40 4.44
C SER A 204 -11.99 -8.19 4.35
N ARG A 205 -12.76 -8.85 5.21
CA ARG A 205 -14.21 -8.62 5.34
C ARG A 205 -14.59 -7.23 5.86
N ILE A 206 -13.65 -6.49 6.44
CA ILE A 206 -13.85 -5.16 6.98
C ILE A 206 -13.70 -4.15 5.85
N VAL A 207 -14.74 -3.37 5.63
CA VAL A 207 -14.78 -2.31 4.62
C VAL A 207 -14.17 -1.02 5.20
N PRO A 208 -13.11 -0.46 4.56
CA PRO A 208 -12.42 0.72 5.05
C PRO A 208 -13.04 2.02 4.53
N ASP A 209 -13.16 3.03 5.39
CA ASP A 209 -13.54 4.40 5.02
C ASP A 209 -12.53 5.07 4.07
N GLN A 210 -12.97 6.08 3.32
CA GLN A 210 -12.13 6.90 2.43
C GLN A 210 -10.90 7.51 3.13
N LYS A 211 -10.99 7.74 4.46
CA LYS A 211 -9.91 8.30 5.27
C LYS A 211 -8.97 7.23 5.84
N LEU A 212 -9.15 5.97 5.46
CA LEU A 212 -8.15 4.93 5.63
C LEU A 212 -7.40 4.72 4.32
N VAL A 213 -6.08 4.57 4.43
CA VAL A 213 -5.22 4.08 3.37
C VAL A 213 -5.05 2.59 3.56
N VAL A 214 -5.44 1.83 2.55
CA VAL A 214 -5.31 0.39 2.43
C VAL A 214 -4.01 0.08 1.72
N ILE A 215 -3.21 -0.83 2.28
CA ILE A 215 -2.02 -1.40 1.67
C ILE A 215 -2.26 -2.91 1.56
N ALA A 216 -2.38 -3.40 0.33
CA ALA A 216 -2.77 -4.76 -0.04
C ALA A 216 -1.64 -5.79 0.14
N LEU A 217 -1.09 -5.82 1.35
CA LEU A 217 -0.06 -6.74 1.81
C LEU A 217 -0.56 -7.42 3.09
N ASN A 218 -0.37 -8.74 3.20
CA ASN A 218 -0.82 -9.55 4.34
C ASN A 218 0.35 -10.12 5.19
N ASP A 219 1.59 -9.97 4.72
CA ASP A 219 2.80 -10.43 5.40
C ASP A 219 3.23 -9.41 6.49
N PRO A 220 3.39 -9.85 7.76
CA PRO A 220 3.87 -9.01 8.86
C PRO A 220 5.24 -8.38 8.64
N TYR A 221 6.06 -8.91 7.72
CA TYR A 221 7.30 -8.25 7.33
C TYR A 221 7.06 -6.81 6.89
N PHE A 222 6.10 -6.59 5.99
CA PHE A 222 5.81 -5.24 5.48
C PHE A 222 5.21 -4.37 6.57
N LEU A 223 4.38 -4.95 7.44
CA LEU A 223 3.88 -4.24 8.62
C LEU A 223 5.03 -3.75 9.52
N GLY A 224 6.04 -4.60 9.72
CA GLY A 224 7.25 -4.26 10.47
C GLY A 224 8.01 -3.10 9.83
N ILE A 225 8.34 -3.19 8.53
CA ILE A 225 9.03 -2.11 7.82
C ILE A 225 8.24 -0.79 7.90
N LEU A 226 6.94 -0.83 7.60
CA LEU A 226 6.09 0.37 7.63
C LEU A 226 5.93 0.94 9.05
N SER A 227 6.07 0.13 10.09
CA SER A 227 5.99 0.58 11.48
C SER A 227 7.32 1.09 12.05
N SER A 228 8.43 0.96 11.31
CA SER A 228 9.75 1.42 11.74
C SER A 228 9.87 2.95 11.73
N SER A 229 10.80 3.48 12.53
CA SER A 229 11.17 4.90 12.54
C SER A 229 11.59 5.40 11.16
N ILE A 230 12.28 4.57 10.35
CA ILE A 230 12.69 4.91 8.98
C ILE A 230 11.48 5.25 8.09
N HIS A 231 10.45 4.38 8.07
CA HIS A 231 9.26 4.64 7.26
C HIS A 231 8.41 5.77 7.82
N VAL A 232 8.30 5.87 9.15
CA VAL A 232 7.54 6.96 9.79
C VAL A 232 8.15 8.33 9.49
N MET A 233 9.48 8.43 9.52
CA MET A 233 10.22 9.63 9.14
C MET A 233 9.98 9.97 7.66
N TRP A 234 10.21 9.00 6.77
CA TRP A 234 9.93 9.16 5.34
C TRP A 234 8.51 9.63 5.07
N ALA A 235 7.51 9.00 5.69
CA ALA A 235 6.11 9.31 5.49
C ALA A 235 5.73 10.70 6.02
N THR A 236 6.39 11.17 7.07
CA THR A 236 6.20 12.50 7.64
C THR A 236 6.78 13.57 6.71
N GLU A 237 7.93 13.29 6.10
CA GLU A 237 8.60 14.22 5.20
C GLU A 237 8.02 14.24 3.78
N ALA A 238 7.71 13.08 3.22
CA ALA A 238 7.12 12.97 1.88
C ALA A 238 5.60 13.23 1.88
N GLY A 239 4.96 13.16 3.05
CA GLY A 239 3.52 13.34 3.24
C GLY A 239 3.07 14.80 3.13
N GLY A 240 1.85 15.04 3.58
CA GLY A 240 1.31 16.39 3.76
C GLY A 240 1.06 16.72 5.22
N TRP A 241 0.55 17.92 5.47
CA TRP A 241 0.20 18.41 6.80
C TRP A 241 -1.21 19.01 6.77
N LEU A 242 -2.00 18.81 7.82
CA LEU A 242 -3.37 19.34 7.89
C LEU A 242 -3.73 19.81 9.29
N GLY A 243 -4.42 20.95 9.35
CA GLY A 243 -5.04 21.49 10.57
C GLY A 243 -4.10 22.38 11.39
N VAL A 244 -4.65 23.01 12.43
CA VAL A 244 -3.92 23.93 13.33
C VAL A 244 -2.81 23.20 14.11
N GLY A 245 -2.99 21.91 14.38
CA GLY A 245 -2.00 21.08 15.07
C GLY A 245 -0.89 20.50 14.18
N ASN A 246 -0.86 20.83 12.88
CA ASN A 246 0.05 20.23 11.89
C ASN A 246 0.07 18.69 12.00
N ASP A 247 -1.09 18.05 11.88
CA ASP A 247 -1.15 16.59 11.91
C ASP A 247 -0.60 16.01 10.59
N PRO A 248 0.33 15.03 10.64
CA PRO A 248 0.85 14.37 9.44
C PRO A 248 -0.23 13.67 8.62
N VAL A 249 -0.17 13.85 7.30
CA VAL A 249 -1.08 13.28 6.31
C VAL A 249 -0.34 12.26 5.44
N TYR A 250 -0.76 11.01 5.51
CA TYR A 250 -0.24 9.92 4.69
C TYR A 250 -0.94 9.90 3.34
N ASN A 251 -0.29 10.45 2.33
CA ASN A 251 -0.70 10.29 0.96
C ASN A 251 0.04 9.10 0.34
N HIS A 252 -0.65 7.97 0.12
CA HIS A 252 -0.01 6.76 -0.41
C HIS A 252 0.84 6.99 -1.68
N SER A 253 0.43 7.89 -2.58
CA SER A 253 1.18 8.16 -3.81
C SER A 253 2.51 8.90 -3.58
N ARG A 254 2.70 9.47 -2.39
CA ARG A 254 3.93 10.18 -1.97
C ARG A 254 4.68 9.43 -0.87
N CYS A 255 3.97 8.72 0.01
CA CYS A 255 4.56 8.03 1.14
C CYS A 255 4.86 6.55 0.84
N PHE A 256 3.95 5.83 0.19
CA PHE A 256 4.10 4.39 -0.07
C PHE A 256 4.69 4.14 -1.45
N ASP A 257 4.09 4.67 -2.51
CA ASP A 257 4.48 4.38 -3.89
C ASP A 257 5.98 4.64 -4.19
N PRO A 258 6.62 5.71 -3.68
CA PRO A 258 8.06 5.91 -3.89
C PRO A 258 8.95 5.28 -2.80
N PHE A 259 8.40 4.65 -1.76
CA PHE A 259 9.21 4.15 -0.65
C PHE A 259 10.10 2.95 -1.09
N PRO A 260 11.43 3.05 -0.98
CA PRO A 260 12.32 1.96 -1.35
C PRO A 260 12.48 0.97 -0.20
N PHE A 261 11.85 -0.20 -0.32
CA PHE A 261 12.04 -1.32 0.63
C PHE A 261 13.47 -1.86 0.57
N PRO A 262 14.04 -2.31 1.72
CA PRO A 262 15.43 -2.75 1.78
C PRO A 262 15.64 -4.09 1.06
N ASP A 263 16.87 -4.33 0.62
CA ASP A 263 17.33 -5.69 0.34
C ASP A 263 17.51 -6.44 1.66
N ARG A 264 17.16 -7.72 1.70
CA ARG A 264 17.13 -8.48 2.95
C ARG A 264 17.57 -9.91 2.73
N THR A 265 18.26 -10.46 3.72
CA THR A 265 18.44 -11.91 3.81
C THR A 265 17.16 -12.58 4.33
N PRO A 266 16.96 -13.89 4.10
CA PRO A 266 15.85 -14.64 4.68
C PRO A 266 15.75 -14.54 6.20
N GLU A 267 16.90 -14.45 6.90
CA GLU A 267 16.97 -14.33 8.36
C GLU A 267 16.48 -12.95 8.83
N GLN A 268 16.91 -11.87 8.16
CA GLN A 268 16.45 -10.50 8.45
C GLN A 268 14.95 -10.37 8.18
N GLU A 269 14.48 -10.90 7.06
CA GLU A 269 13.05 -10.98 6.73
C GLU A 269 12.24 -11.66 7.84
N GLN A 270 12.70 -12.83 8.30
CA GLN A 270 11.99 -13.58 9.33
C GLN A 270 12.00 -12.87 10.70
N LYS A 271 13.12 -12.22 11.05
CA LYS A 271 13.23 -11.40 12.27
C LYS A 271 12.22 -10.25 12.26
N ILE A 272 12.19 -9.47 11.18
CA ILE A 272 11.26 -8.33 11.02
C ILE A 272 9.81 -8.82 10.98
N ARG A 273 9.53 -9.94 10.28
CA ARG A 273 8.21 -10.57 10.26
C ARG A 273 7.73 -10.93 11.67
N GLY A 274 8.59 -11.57 12.47
CA GLY A 274 8.27 -11.92 13.85
C GLY A 274 7.95 -10.70 14.72
N LEU A 275 8.72 -9.62 14.56
CA LEU A 275 8.51 -8.36 15.29
C LEU A 275 7.22 -7.63 14.84
N GLY A 276 6.94 -7.60 13.53
CA GLY A 276 5.71 -7.05 12.98
C GLY A 276 4.45 -7.77 13.49
N GLU A 277 4.47 -9.11 13.51
CA GLU A 277 3.35 -9.90 14.06
C GLU A 277 3.21 -9.67 15.57
N ARG A 278 4.33 -9.64 16.32
CA ARG A 278 4.33 -9.36 17.76
C ARG A 278 3.77 -7.98 18.08
N LEU A 279 4.06 -6.97 17.25
CA LEU A 279 3.54 -5.61 17.38
C LEU A 279 2.03 -5.55 17.20
N ASP A 280 1.51 -6.12 16.11
CA ASP A 280 0.07 -6.16 15.83
C ASP A 280 -0.69 -6.95 16.91
N ALA A 281 -0.18 -8.13 17.26
CA ALA A 281 -0.75 -9.00 18.28
C ALA A 281 -0.75 -8.34 19.66
N HIS A 282 0.33 -7.64 20.04
CA HIS A 282 0.39 -6.91 21.30
C HIS A 282 -0.73 -5.88 21.42
N ARG A 283 -0.86 -4.99 20.42
CA ARG A 283 -1.89 -3.94 20.42
C ARG A 283 -3.29 -4.54 20.49
N LYS A 284 -3.58 -5.54 19.64
CA LYS A 284 -4.89 -6.20 19.60
C LYS A 284 -5.23 -6.93 20.89
N ARG A 285 -4.27 -7.65 21.48
CA ARG A 285 -4.45 -8.33 22.77
C ARG A 285 -4.79 -7.35 23.88
N VAL A 286 -4.04 -6.25 23.97
CA VAL A 286 -4.28 -5.21 24.98
C VAL A 286 -5.66 -4.57 24.80
N GLN A 287 -6.05 -4.18 23.58
CA GLN A 287 -7.39 -3.62 23.34
C GLN A 287 -8.52 -4.63 23.62
N ALA A 288 -8.29 -5.92 23.39
CA ALA A 288 -9.27 -6.97 23.69
C ALA A 288 -9.44 -7.18 25.22
N GLN A 289 -8.34 -7.10 25.98
CA GLN A 289 -8.35 -7.24 27.44
C GLN A 289 -8.82 -5.96 28.16
N HIS A 290 -8.51 -4.79 27.59
CA HIS A 290 -8.82 -3.48 28.13
C HIS A 290 -9.43 -2.58 27.04
N PRO A 291 -10.76 -2.69 26.77
CA PRO A 291 -11.42 -1.95 25.69
C PRO A 291 -11.40 -0.41 25.82
N GLU A 292 -11.03 0.11 26.98
CA GLU A 292 -10.77 1.54 27.21
C GLU A 292 -9.40 2.00 26.69
N VAL A 293 -8.46 1.08 26.47
CA VAL A 293 -7.13 1.38 25.93
C VAL A 293 -7.26 1.60 24.42
N THR A 294 -6.74 2.74 23.96
CA THR A 294 -6.79 3.15 22.56
C THR A 294 -5.39 3.15 21.98
N ILE A 295 -5.27 2.96 20.66
CA ILE A 295 -3.98 3.07 19.97
C ILE A 295 -3.41 4.48 20.18
N THR A 296 -4.21 5.52 20.00
CA THR A 296 -3.75 6.90 20.26
C THR A 296 -3.22 7.09 21.68
N GLY A 297 -3.90 6.52 22.69
CA GLY A 297 -3.47 6.61 24.09
C GLY A 297 -2.17 5.85 24.36
N MET A 298 -2.01 4.63 23.83
CA MET A 298 -0.74 3.88 23.91
C MET A 298 0.43 4.71 23.39
N TYR A 299 0.25 5.37 22.25
CA TYR A 299 1.31 6.13 21.60
C TYR A 299 1.59 7.49 22.21
N ASN A 300 0.57 8.18 22.74
CA ASN A 300 0.80 9.37 23.55
C ASN A 300 1.67 9.06 24.77
N LEU A 301 1.41 7.95 25.47
CA LEU A 301 2.21 7.54 26.61
C LEU A 301 3.58 7.00 26.19
N LEU A 302 3.70 6.37 25.02
CA LEU A 302 4.99 5.94 24.46
C LEU A 302 5.91 7.13 24.20
N GLU A 303 5.39 8.20 23.62
CA GLU A 303 6.17 9.43 23.40
C GLU A 303 6.57 10.09 24.72
N LYS A 304 5.68 10.10 25.70
CA LYS A 304 6.00 10.54 27.07
C LYS A 304 7.15 9.72 27.67
N LEU A 305 7.13 8.40 27.48
CA LEU A 305 8.18 7.48 27.92
C LEU A 305 9.52 7.76 27.22
N ARG A 306 9.50 7.97 25.91
CA ARG A 306 10.70 8.26 25.10
C ARG A 306 11.37 9.57 25.50
N LYS A 307 10.57 10.59 25.84
CA LYS A 307 11.07 11.89 26.34
C LYS A 307 11.60 11.87 27.77
N GLY A 308 11.43 10.76 28.49
CA GLY A 308 11.83 10.65 29.89
C GLY A 308 10.98 11.51 30.84
N GLU A 309 9.77 11.89 30.43
CA GLU A 309 8.86 12.67 31.28
C GLU A 309 8.35 11.82 32.45
N ALA A 310 8.23 12.44 33.63
CA ALA A 310 7.73 11.74 34.81
C ALA A 310 6.28 11.27 34.63
N PHE A 311 6.03 9.99 34.90
CA PHE A 311 4.70 9.41 34.88
C PHE A 311 3.94 9.77 36.14
N SER A 312 2.74 10.33 35.95
CA SER A 312 1.75 10.50 37.01
C SER A 312 1.22 9.14 37.48
N GLU A 313 0.42 9.11 38.54
CA GLU A 313 -0.26 7.88 38.98
C GLU A 313 -1.21 7.34 37.89
N SER A 314 -1.92 8.23 37.17
CA SER A 314 -2.79 7.82 36.05
C SER A 314 -2.00 7.24 34.89
N ASP A 315 -0.82 7.78 34.59
CA ASP A 315 0.05 7.25 33.53
C ASP A 315 0.56 5.85 33.86
N ARG A 316 0.94 5.61 35.12
CA ARG A 316 1.36 4.28 35.59
C ARG A 316 0.22 3.28 35.51
N ALA A 317 -0.95 3.64 36.01
CA ALA A 317 -2.14 2.80 35.92
C ALA A 317 -2.55 2.50 34.47
N TYR A 318 -2.38 3.48 33.56
CA TYR A 318 -2.59 3.25 32.13
C TYR A 318 -1.53 2.33 31.55
N ASN A 319 -0.24 2.53 31.87
CA ASN A 319 0.85 1.68 31.42
C ASN A 319 0.69 0.22 31.86
N ASP A 320 0.19 -0.04 33.07
CA ASP A 320 -0.01 -1.40 33.57
C ASP A 320 -1.03 -2.18 32.73
N LYS A 321 -2.05 -1.48 32.22
CA LYS A 321 -3.04 -2.05 31.29
C LYS A 321 -2.52 -2.10 29.85
N ALA A 322 -1.95 -0.99 29.40
CA ALA A 322 -1.55 -0.78 28.02
C ALA A 322 -0.23 -1.47 27.65
N LEU A 323 0.57 -1.85 28.66
CA LEU A 323 1.89 -2.47 28.55
C LEU A 323 2.84 -1.68 27.63
N VAL A 324 2.85 -0.34 27.77
CA VAL A 324 3.58 0.57 26.87
C VAL A 324 5.10 0.35 26.89
N SER A 325 5.66 -0.08 28.02
CA SER A 325 7.08 -0.48 28.09
C SER A 325 7.39 -1.64 27.13
N THR A 326 6.49 -2.62 26.99
CA THR A 326 6.64 -3.71 26.03
C THR A 326 6.45 -3.22 24.60
N LEU A 327 5.49 -2.30 24.37
CA LEU A 327 5.33 -1.66 23.07
C LEU A 327 6.62 -0.94 22.64
N LYS A 328 7.25 -0.19 23.55
CA LYS A 328 8.54 0.48 23.32
C LYS A 328 9.61 -0.53 22.92
N GLN A 329 9.77 -1.60 23.71
CA GLN A 329 10.77 -2.64 23.42
C GLN A 329 10.57 -3.24 22.02
N ILE A 330 9.33 -3.54 21.63
CA ILE A 330 9.04 -4.08 20.29
C ILE A 330 9.46 -3.10 19.20
N HIS A 331 9.20 -1.80 19.36
CA HIS A 331 9.65 -0.77 18.41
C HIS A 331 11.17 -0.64 18.37
N ASP A 332 11.84 -0.62 19.52
CA ASP A 332 13.29 -0.52 19.58
C ASP A 332 13.94 -1.73 18.88
N GLU A 333 13.45 -2.95 19.14
CA GLU A 333 13.92 -4.18 18.48
C GLU A 333 13.63 -4.17 16.97
N LEU A 334 12.46 -3.65 16.57
CA LEU A 334 12.04 -3.54 15.17
C LEU A 334 12.92 -2.54 14.42
N ASP A 335 13.15 -1.36 14.98
CA ASP A 335 13.99 -0.33 14.38
C ASP A 335 15.40 -0.87 14.13
N VAL A 336 16.03 -1.50 15.14
CA VAL A 336 17.35 -2.13 14.97
C VAL A 336 17.34 -3.15 13.83
N ALA A 337 16.33 -4.03 13.76
CA ALA A 337 16.24 -5.04 12.70
C ALA A 337 16.05 -4.42 11.31
N VAL A 338 15.32 -3.31 11.20
CA VAL A 338 15.11 -2.60 9.94
C VAL A 338 16.36 -1.83 9.51
N PHE A 339 17.06 -1.16 10.44
CA PHE A 339 18.38 -0.56 10.17
C PHE A 339 19.38 -1.62 9.64
N GLU A 340 19.43 -2.79 10.28
CA GLU A 340 20.25 -3.92 9.83
C GLU A 340 19.88 -4.38 8.41
N ALA A 341 18.59 -4.43 8.06
CA ALA A 341 18.13 -4.79 6.71
C ALA A 341 18.57 -3.75 5.67
N TYR A 342 18.54 -2.45 5.99
CA TYR A 342 19.10 -1.42 5.11
C TYR A 342 20.65 -1.42 5.07
N GLY A 343 21.32 -2.19 5.94
CA GLY A 343 22.77 -2.16 6.09
C GLY A 343 23.28 -0.88 6.76
N TRP A 344 22.43 -0.23 7.57
CA TRP A 344 22.69 1.07 8.19
C TRP A 344 22.94 0.93 9.69
N GLN A 345 23.70 1.87 10.25
CA GLN A 345 23.87 1.98 11.69
C GLN A 345 22.71 2.78 12.30
N PRO A 346 22.26 2.50 13.54
CA PRO A 346 21.11 3.19 14.14
C PRO A 346 21.37 4.64 14.58
N ASP A 347 22.60 5.14 14.49
CA ASP A 347 23.03 6.47 14.94
C ASP A 347 22.96 7.56 13.85
N LEU A 348 22.44 7.22 12.68
CA LEU A 348 22.24 8.17 11.58
C LEU A 348 21.25 9.27 11.98
N SER A 349 21.56 10.49 11.55
CA SER A 349 20.63 11.61 11.64
C SER A 349 19.47 11.45 10.66
N ASP A 350 18.36 12.13 10.96
CA ASP A 350 17.17 12.14 10.11
C ASP A 350 17.49 12.58 8.67
N GLU A 351 18.36 13.58 8.50
CA GLU A 351 18.80 14.08 7.20
C GLU A 351 19.56 12.99 6.41
N GLU A 352 20.48 12.27 7.05
CA GLU A 352 21.21 11.16 6.43
C GLU A 352 20.31 9.99 6.04
N ILE A 353 19.32 9.66 6.88
CA ILE A 353 18.34 8.60 6.58
C ILE A 353 17.55 8.96 5.32
N LEU A 354 17.05 10.20 5.24
CA LEU A 354 16.29 10.68 4.09
C LEU A 354 17.15 10.74 2.82
N GLU A 355 18.39 11.23 2.91
CA GLU A 355 19.33 11.23 1.77
C GLU A 355 19.58 9.82 1.23
N ARG A 356 19.80 8.85 2.13
CA ARG A 356 20.00 7.45 1.74
C ARG A 356 18.74 6.84 1.13
N LEU A 357 17.55 7.16 1.64
CA LEU A 357 16.29 6.71 1.05
C LEU A 357 16.06 7.31 -0.35
N VAL A 358 16.31 8.60 -0.55
CA VAL A 358 16.21 9.24 -1.87
C VAL A 358 17.19 8.60 -2.85
N LYS A 359 18.44 8.34 -2.41
CA LYS A 359 19.44 7.64 -3.23
C LYS A 359 18.98 6.23 -3.59
N LEU A 360 18.50 5.45 -2.62
CA LEU A 360 18.02 4.10 -2.86
C LEU A 360 16.80 4.08 -3.79
N ASN A 361 15.89 5.05 -3.65
CA ASN A 361 14.78 5.22 -4.59
C ASN A 361 15.28 5.43 -6.03
N ALA A 362 16.29 6.30 -6.23
CA ALA A 362 16.85 6.54 -7.56
C ALA A 362 17.52 5.28 -8.15
N GLU A 363 18.22 4.49 -7.31
CA GLU A 363 18.78 3.19 -7.69
C GLU A 363 17.66 2.21 -8.11
N ARG A 364 16.59 2.09 -7.31
CA ARG A 364 15.43 1.24 -7.64
C ARG A 364 14.73 1.67 -8.92
N ALA A 365 14.57 2.97 -9.12
CA ALA A 365 13.95 3.50 -10.32
C ALA A 365 14.80 3.20 -11.57
N GLU A 366 16.13 3.20 -11.46
CA GLU A 366 17.03 2.80 -12.55
C GLU A 366 16.97 1.29 -12.83
N GLU A 367 16.95 0.46 -11.80
CA GLU A 367 16.74 -0.99 -11.95
C GLU A 367 15.42 -1.30 -12.65
N GLU A 368 14.33 -0.64 -12.26
CA GLU A 368 13.02 -0.81 -12.90
C GLU A 368 13.01 -0.35 -14.35
N ARG A 369 13.73 0.74 -14.69
CA ARG A 369 13.94 1.16 -16.09
C ARG A 369 14.69 0.11 -16.91
N ASN A 370 15.59 -0.62 -16.27
CA ASN A 370 16.34 -1.73 -16.86
C ASN A 370 15.60 -3.08 -16.78
N GLY A 371 14.33 -3.08 -16.36
CA GLY A 371 13.46 -4.26 -16.30
C GLY A 371 13.62 -5.13 -15.05
N ILE A 372 14.38 -4.69 -14.05
CA ILE A 372 14.54 -5.38 -12.77
C ILE A 372 13.54 -4.78 -11.78
N ILE A 373 12.36 -5.41 -11.66
CA ILE A 373 11.31 -4.96 -10.74
C ILE A 373 11.25 -5.89 -9.54
N ARG A 374 11.48 -5.34 -8.34
CA ARG A 374 11.39 -6.08 -7.06
C ARG A 374 9.96 -6.05 -6.51
N TRP A 375 9.02 -6.69 -7.20
CA TRP A 375 7.62 -6.77 -6.80
C TRP A 375 7.43 -7.19 -5.34
N LEU A 376 6.62 -6.43 -4.59
CA LEU A 376 6.31 -6.76 -3.19
C LEU A 376 5.25 -7.85 -3.07
N ARG A 377 4.31 -7.89 -4.02
CA ARG A 377 3.24 -8.88 -4.13
C ARG A 377 3.09 -9.38 -5.58
N PRO A 378 4.10 -10.09 -6.08
CA PRO A 378 4.17 -10.48 -7.49
C PRO A 378 3.01 -11.34 -7.98
N GLU A 379 2.39 -12.17 -7.13
CA GLU A 379 1.22 -12.97 -7.51
C GLU A 379 -0.01 -12.13 -7.87
N TYR A 380 -0.03 -10.87 -7.46
CA TYR A 380 -1.06 -9.89 -7.80
C TYR A 380 -0.60 -8.89 -8.86
N GLN A 381 0.62 -8.34 -8.70
CA GLN A 381 1.13 -7.26 -9.55
C GLN A 381 1.65 -7.74 -10.91
N ALA A 382 2.22 -8.95 -10.95
CA ALA A 382 2.88 -9.49 -12.13
C ALA A 382 2.63 -11.01 -12.27
N PRO A 383 1.36 -11.45 -12.35
CA PRO A 383 0.99 -12.87 -12.36
C PRO A 383 1.53 -13.64 -13.58
N ASN A 384 1.89 -12.94 -14.66
CA ASN A 384 2.36 -13.52 -15.92
C ASN A 384 3.86 -13.30 -16.16
N GLU A 385 4.59 -12.66 -15.23
CA GLU A 385 6.00 -12.34 -15.40
C GLU A 385 6.91 -13.45 -14.87
N VAL A 386 8.00 -13.72 -15.59
CA VAL A 386 8.94 -14.80 -15.29
C VAL A 386 10.14 -14.21 -14.55
N ARG A 387 10.31 -14.62 -13.29
CA ARG A 387 11.37 -14.09 -12.44
C ARG A 387 12.72 -14.70 -12.82
N THR A 388 13.67 -13.84 -13.16
CA THR A 388 15.09 -14.22 -13.16
C THR A 388 15.62 -13.89 -11.76
N GLN A 389 15.78 -14.89 -10.90
CA GLN A 389 16.51 -14.69 -9.64
C GLN A 389 17.97 -14.44 -9.98
N GLN A 390 18.48 -13.23 -9.75
CA GLN A 390 19.93 -13.02 -9.70
C GLN A 390 20.46 -13.76 -8.47
N VAL A 391 20.97 -14.97 -8.70
CA VAL A 391 21.81 -15.67 -7.74
C VAL A 391 23.18 -14.97 -7.77
N LEU A 392 23.70 -14.60 -6.60
CA LEU A 392 25.08 -14.14 -6.43
C LEU A 392 26.05 -15.07 -7.19
N GLU A 393 27.10 -14.49 -7.77
CA GLU A 393 28.11 -15.17 -8.59
C GLU A 393 28.55 -16.53 -8.00
N GLY A 394 28.33 -17.62 -8.75
CA GLY A 394 29.02 -18.89 -8.52
C GLY A 394 28.22 -20.18 -8.50
N ILE A 395 26.88 -20.16 -8.67
CA ILE A 395 26.09 -21.40 -8.76
C ILE A 395 25.22 -21.34 -10.03
N VAL A 396 25.29 -22.40 -10.84
CA VAL A 396 24.62 -22.54 -12.14
C VAL A 396 23.15 -22.15 -12.03
N ALA A 397 22.71 -21.24 -12.89
CA ALA A 397 21.35 -20.75 -12.98
C ALA A 397 20.36 -21.89 -13.22
N GLU A 398 19.42 -22.09 -12.30
CA GLU A 398 18.18 -22.82 -12.60
C GLU A 398 17.07 -21.80 -12.88
N GLU A 399 16.51 -21.87 -14.08
CA GLU A 399 15.39 -21.03 -14.53
C GLU A 399 14.10 -21.49 -13.83
N THR A 400 13.74 -20.81 -12.73
CA THR A 400 12.52 -21.09 -11.97
C THR A 400 11.32 -20.38 -12.59
N VAL A 401 10.58 -21.09 -13.45
CA VAL A 401 9.36 -20.56 -14.10
C VAL A 401 8.15 -20.65 -13.16
N ILE A 402 7.44 -19.54 -12.96
CA ILE A 402 6.21 -19.49 -12.15
C ILE A 402 5.02 -19.94 -12.99
N ALA A 403 4.29 -20.94 -12.48
CA ALA A 403 3.08 -21.43 -13.12
C ALA A 403 1.85 -20.57 -12.78
N PRO A 404 0.89 -20.40 -13.70
CA PRO A 404 -0.38 -19.76 -13.40
C PRO A 404 -1.18 -20.56 -12.36
N VAL A 405 -2.05 -19.88 -11.61
CA VAL A 405 -2.93 -20.47 -10.57
C VAL A 405 -3.81 -21.58 -11.14
N GLU A 406 -4.17 -21.51 -12.43
CA GLU A 406 -4.92 -22.54 -13.14
C GLU A 406 -4.20 -22.96 -14.43
N GLN A 407 -3.66 -24.19 -14.46
CA GLN A 407 -2.96 -24.76 -15.61
C GLN A 407 -3.89 -25.56 -16.54
N LYS A 408 -3.77 -25.37 -17.86
CA LYS A 408 -4.53 -26.13 -18.86
C LYS A 408 -3.94 -27.53 -19.06
N PRO A 409 -4.73 -28.56 -19.40
CA PRO A 409 -4.16 -29.86 -19.78
C PRO A 409 -3.40 -29.75 -21.12
N PHE A 410 -2.23 -30.38 -21.22
CA PHE A 410 -1.51 -30.46 -22.51
C PHE A 410 -2.19 -31.49 -23.43
N PRO A 411 -2.55 -31.14 -24.68
CA PRO A 411 -3.20 -32.07 -25.60
C PRO A 411 -2.34 -33.27 -25.96
N LYS A 412 -2.98 -34.42 -26.25
CA LYS A 412 -2.28 -35.67 -26.62
C LYS A 412 -2.00 -35.78 -28.13
N GLN A 413 -2.84 -35.18 -28.98
CA GLN A 413 -2.68 -35.29 -30.42
C GLN A 413 -1.74 -34.20 -30.96
N PRO A 414 -0.82 -34.50 -31.89
CA PRO A 414 0.15 -33.53 -32.41
C PRO A 414 -0.48 -32.25 -33.01
N LYS A 415 -1.61 -32.41 -33.71
CA LYS A 415 -2.34 -31.28 -34.31
C LYS A 415 -2.89 -30.33 -33.25
N GLU A 416 -3.40 -30.87 -32.15
CA GLU A 416 -3.96 -30.11 -31.03
C GLU A 416 -2.86 -29.44 -30.21
N GLN A 417 -1.69 -30.07 -30.08
CA GLN A 417 -0.51 -29.48 -29.43
C GLN A 417 -0.03 -28.23 -30.16
N LEU A 418 0.10 -28.30 -31.49
CA LEU A 418 0.45 -27.14 -32.32
C LEU A 418 -0.56 -26.00 -32.16
N ALA A 419 -1.86 -26.31 -32.20
CA ALA A 419 -2.92 -25.32 -32.01
C ALA A 419 -2.85 -24.68 -30.62
N ALA A 420 -2.66 -25.48 -29.56
CA ALA A 420 -2.58 -24.97 -28.20
C ALA A 420 -1.37 -24.04 -27.98
N ILE A 421 -0.19 -24.39 -28.52
CA ILE A 421 1.01 -23.54 -28.43
C ILE A 421 0.84 -22.26 -29.24
N ARG A 422 0.32 -22.36 -30.48
CA ARG A 422 0.03 -21.21 -31.33
C ARG A 422 -0.96 -20.23 -30.69
N ASP A 423 -2.07 -20.74 -30.17
CA ASP A 423 -3.14 -19.91 -29.61
C ASP A 423 -2.71 -19.29 -28.28
N LEU A 424 -1.88 -19.99 -27.50
CA LEU A 424 -1.23 -19.42 -26.32
C LEU A 424 -0.36 -18.22 -26.71
N LEU A 425 0.59 -18.39 -27.63
CA LEU A 425 1.53 -17.32 -28.02
C LEU A 425 0.82 -16.14 -28.71
N ARG A 426 -0.24 -16.41 -29.49
CA ARG A 426 -1.07 -15.37 -30.10
C ARG A 426 -1.83 -14.53 -29.07
N THR A 427 -2.35 -15.18 -28.03
CA THR A 427 -3.24 -14.52 -27.05
C THR A 427 -2.44 -13.78 -25.99
N SER A 428 -1.30 -14.35 -25.58
CA SER A 428 -0.50 -13.82 -24.48
C SER A 428 0.44 -12.70 -24.91
N GLY A 429 0.82 -12.63 -26.20
CA GLY A 429 1.77 -11.64 -26.72
C GLY A 429 3.19 -11.80 -26.16
N GLY A 430 4.18 -11.15 -26.78
CA GLY A 430 5.57 -11.15 -26.31
C GLY A 430 6.42 -12.36 -26.72
N GLU A 431 7.64 -12.42 -26.19
CA GLU A 431 8.64 -13.46 -26.45
C GLU A 431 8.66 -14.50 -25.32
N TRP A 432 8.59 -15.80 -25.67
CA TRP A 432 8.44 -16.90 -24.71
C TRP A 432 9.53 -17.97 -24.84
N THR A 433 9.98 -18.60 -23.74
CA THR A 433 10.86 -19.78 -23.76
C THR A 433 10.07 -21.10 -23.71
N VAL A 434 10.71 -22.23 -24.05
CA VAL A 434 10.10 -23.58 -23.90
C VAL A 434 9.65 -23.83 -22.47
N LEU A 435 10.41 -23.37 -21.47
CA LEU A 435 10.08 -23.56 -20.06
C LEU A 435 8.85 -22.76 -19.66
N GLN A 436 8.71 -21.55 -20.18
CA GLN A 436 7.55 -20.68 -19.96
C GLN A 436 6.28 -21.28 -20.57
N ILE A 437 6.36 -21.78 -21.80
CA ILE A 437 5.24 -22.45 -22.46
C ILE A 437 4.87 -23.72 -21.71
N ALA A 438 5.85 -24.51 -21.26
CA ALA A 438 5.62 -25.71 -20.47
C ALA A 438 4.89 -25.40 -19.15
N ALA A 439 5.22 -24.31 -18.45
CA ALA A 439 4.58 -23.97 -17.18
C ALA A 439 3.08 -23.66 -17.28
N GLN A 440 2.59 -23.31 -18.46
CA GLN A 440 1.16 -23.07 -18.72
C GLN A 440 0.32 -24.35 -18.73
N PHE A 441 0.98 -25.52 -18.84
CA PHE A 441 0.31 -26.80 -18.95
C PHE A 441 0.52 -27.69 -17.73
N LYS A 442 -0.52 -28.45 -17.40
CA LYS A 442 -0.52 -29.39 -16.29
C LYS A 442 0.51 -30.50 -16.53
N GLY A 443 1.56 -30.54 -15.72
CA GLY A 443 2.68 -31.46 -15.91
C GLY A 443 3.57 -31.13 -17.12
N GLY A 444 3.54 -29.89 -17.60
CA GLY A 444 4.22 -29.44 -18.83
C GLY A 444 5.73 -29.69 -18.88
N GLY A 445 6.39 -29.81 -17.72
CA GLY A 445 7.80 -30.20 -17.64
C GLY A 445 8.12 -31.54 -18.34
N ARG A 446 7.15 -32.46 -18.42
CA ARG A 446 7.28 -33.75 -19.14
C ARG A 446 7.20 -33.60 -20.66
N TYR A 447 6.65 -32.49 -21.14
CA TYR A 447 6.39 -32.24 -22.55
C TYR A 447 7.35 -31.21 -23.16
N LYS A 448 8.42 -30.80 -22.45
CA LYS A 448 9.41 -29.82 -22.95
C LYS A 448 9.95 -30.18 -24.34
N GLY A 449 10.27 -31.45 -24.59
CA GLY A 449 10.72 -31.91 -25.91
C GLY A 449 9.66 -31.76 -27.01
N ALA A 450 8.42 -32.15 -26.73
CA ALA A 450 7.31 -31.99 -27.67
C ALA A 450 6.95 -30.51 -27.91
N ILE A 451 7.08 -29.67 -26.88
CA ILE A 451 6.88 -28.23 -26.99
C ILE A 451 7.98 -27.62 -27.88
N ALA A 452 9.25 -27.94 -27.64
CA ALA A 452 10.36 -27.46 -28.45
C ALA A 452 10.21 -27.86 -29.93
N GLU A 453 9.90 -29.12 -30.21
CA GLU A 453 9.69 -29.60 -31.59
C GLU A 453 8.51 -28.89 -32.28
N ASN A 454 7.41 -28.65 -31.56
CA ASN A 454 6.28 -27.93 -32.11
C ASN A 454 6.57 -26.44 -32.35
N LEU A 455 7.43 -25.82 -31.53
CA LEU A 455 7.89 -24.44 -31.74
C LEU A 455 8.76 -24.33 -32.99
N GLU A 456 9.70 -25.25 -33.18
CA GLU A 456 10.52 -25.31 -34.41
C GLU A 456 9.66 -25.54 -35.65
N ARG A 457 8.63 -26.39 -35.57
CA ARG A 457 7.67 -26.57 -36.67
C ARG A 457 6.90 -25.29 -36.95
N LEU A 458 6.37 -24.62 -35.93
CA LEU A 458 5.60 -23.38 -36.12
C LEU A 458 6.47 -22.24 -36.64
N GLU A 459 7.73 -22.16 -36.24
CA GLU A 459 8.73 -21.27 -36.82
C GLU A 459 8.98 -21.61 -38.29
N TRP A 460 9.18 -22.90 -38.62
CA TRP A 460 9.36 -23.36 -40.00
C TRP A 460 8.16 -23.03 -40.90
N PHE A 461 6.94 -23.07 -40.36
CA PHE A 461 5.72 -22.66 -41.05
C PHE A 461 5.52 -21.12 -41.10
N GLY A 462 6.44 -20.33 -40.55
CA GLY A 462 6.36 -18.87 -40.52
C GLY A 462 5.30 -18.31 -39.57
N VAL A 463 4.78 -19.14 -38.66
CA VAL A 463 3.74 -18.76 -37.69
C VAL A 463 4.36 -18.10 -36.45
N LEU A 464 5.59 -18.46 -36.12
CA LEU A 464 6.37 -17.89 -35.03
C LEU A 464 7.69 -17.32 -35.55
N LEU A 465 8.23 -16.34 -34.83
CA LEU A 465 9.60 -15.87 -34.99
C LEU A 465 10.43 -16.39 -33.82
N CYS A 466 11.64 -16.90 -34.09
CA CYS A 466 12.60 -17.26 -33.07
C CYS A 466 13.69 -16.19 -32.96
N ARG A 467 14.07 -15.86 -31.73
CA ARG A 467 15.21 -15.02 -31.39
C ARG A 467 16.12 -15.77 -30.43
N GLU A 468 17.42 -15.70 -30.68
CA GLU A 468 18.43 -16.26 -29.78
C GLU A 468 19.08 -15.14 -28.96
N ASP A 469 19.07 -15.29 -27.64
CA ASP A 469 19.78 -14.44 -26.69
C ASP A 469 20.74 -15.32 -25.87
N GLY A 470 22.04 -15.25 -26.21
CA GLY A 470 23.06 -16.15 -25.67
C GLY A 470 22.78 -17.63 -26.00
N HIS A 471 22.49 -18.44 -24.98
CA HIS A 471 22.16 -19.87 -25.13
C HIS A 471 20.65 -20.16 -25.08
N THR A 472 19.80 -19.13 -25.01
CA THR A 472 18.35 -19.28 -24.82
C THR A 472 17.58 -18.85 -26.07
N LYS A 473 16.78 -19.76 -26.61
CA LYS A 473 15.81 -19.47 -27.69
C LYS A 473 14.51 -18.91 -27.11
N ARG A 474 13.97 -17.89 -27.78
CA ARG A 474 12.69 -17.27 -27.47
C ARG A 474 11.82 -17.23 -28.72
N TRP A 475 10.53 -17.54 -28.56
CA TRP A 475 9.56 -17.61 -29.64
C TRP A 475 8.45 -16.57 -29.42
N GLN A 476 8.08 -15.87 -30.48
CA GLN A 476 6.97 -14.92 -30.49
C GLN A 476 6.05 -15.19 -31.67
N PHE A 477 4.77 -14.84 -31.57
CA PHE A 477 3.83 -15.00 -32.68
C PHE A 477 4.15 -14.00 -33.81
N ALA A 478 4.22 -14.48 -35.05
CA ALA A 478 4.49 -13.63 -36.21
C ALA A 478 3.20 -12.87 -36.58
N ASP A 479 3.14 -11.58 -36.24
CA ASP A 479 2.02 -10.73 -36.63
C ASP A 479 2.16 -10.35 -38.12
N SER A 480 1.21 -10.82 -38.95
CA SER A 480 1.21 -10.60 -40.40
C SER A 480 0.92 -9.14 -40.82
N SER A 481 0.94 -8.20 -39.87
CA SER A 481 0.76 -6.77 -40.06
C SER A 481 2.09 -5.99 -40.19
N ALA A 482 3.25 -6.62 -39.98
CA ALA A 482 4.55 -5.95 -39.95
C ALA A 482 5.49 -6.23 -41.14
N GLN A 483 5.07 -7.01 -42.15
CA GLN A 483 5.89 -7.33 -43.36
C GLN A 483 5.47 -6.55 -44.62
N ALA A 484 4.76 -5.43 -44.47
CA ALA A 484 4.52 -4.47 -45.55
C ALA A 484 4.89 -3.06 -45.07
N ALA A 485 6.19 -2.79 -44.94
CA ALA A 485 6.77 -1.44 -44.85
C ALA A 485 8.16 -1.45 -45.48
#